data_AF-A0A915ZIK0-F1
#
_entry.id   AF-A0A915ZIK0-F1
#
_cell.length_a   1.000
_cell.length_b   1.000
_cell.length_c   1.000
_cell.angle_alpha   90.00
_cell.angle_beta   90.00
_cell.angle_gamma   90.00
#
_symmetry.space_group_name_H-M   'P 1'
#
loop_
_entity.id
_entity.type
_entity.pdbx_description
1 polymer ?
#
loop_
_entity_poly.entity_id
_entity_poly.type
_entity_poly.pdbx_seq_one_letter_code
_entity_poly.pdbx_strand_id
1 'polypeptide(L)'
;MLICDYIGDSVQSSRPRNVQSRKEKIWELAHLLINAFESLNPLENPVFEFCNNLNDDGVNQLIIAYDIGIKRLQTIANQEIFLTESYTTIGRRARNITRVTVADINKMKKEKKIEIREEKEKEKGRGGRGRGRGRGRGRGRGRGRGRGRGKEEETNMLSDDDDEATDT
;
A
#
# COMPACT_ATOMS: atom_id res chain seq x y z
N MET A 1 1.24 0.13 18.56
CA MET A 1 1.98 0.17 19.83
C MET A 1 0.99 -0.25 20.90
N LEU A 2 1.29 -1.27 21.71
CA LEU A 2 0.44 -1.56 22.87
C LEU A 2 0.81 -0.53 23.95
N ILE A 3 -0.15 -0.10 24.76
CA ILE A 3 0.11 0.83 25.88
C ILE A 3 1.24 0.31 26.78
N CYS A 4 1.35 -1.01 26.93
CA CYS A 4 2.41 -1.68 27.68
C CYS A 4 3.82 -1.37 27.15
N ASP A 5 4.00 -1.23 25.82
CA ASP A 5 5.28 -0.89 25.21
C ASP A 5 5.75 0.54 25.53
N TYR A 6 4.81 1.44 25.86
CA TYR A 6 5.09 2.84 26.21
C TYR A 6 5.38 3.00 27.70
N ILE A 7 4.66 2.26 28.55
CA ILE A 7 4.79 2.31 30.02
C ILE A 7 5.98 1.46 30.51
N GLY A 8 6.61 0.67 29.62
CA GLY A 8 7.69 -0.25 30.00
C GLY A 8 7.19 -1.50 30.72
N ASP A 9 5.88 -1.77 30.62
CA ASP A 9 5.24 -2.92 31.25
C ASP A 9 5.49 -4.16 30.39
N SER A 10 6.34 -5.05 30.89
CA SER A 10 6.88 -6.21 30.16
C SER A 10 5.95 -7.42 30.13
N VAL A 11 4.70 -7.24 30.57
CA VAL A 11 3.71 -8.32 30.61
C VAL A 11 3.21 -8.61 29.19
N GLN A 12 3.84 -9.62 28.60
CA GLN A 12 3.56 -10.33 27.33
C GLN A 12 4.30 -9.84 26.06
N SER A 13 5.49 -10.42 25.87
CA SER A 13 5.95 -11.02 24.60
C SER A 13 6.48 -10.16 23.45
N SER A 14 6.78 -8.86 23.62
CA SER A 14 7.49 -8.13 22.55
C SER A 14 9.01 -8.24 22.67
N ARG A 15 9.68 -8.86 21.69
CA ARG A 15 11.15 -8.79 21.55
C ARG A 15 11.59 -7.31 21.52
N PRO A 16 12.71 -6.93 22.19
CA PRO A 16 13.15 -5.54 22.28
C PRO A 16 13.34 -4.89 20.89
N ARG A 17 13.85 -5.65 19.91
CA ARG A 17 13.98 -5.24 18.51
C ARG A 17 12.64 -4.85 17.85
N ASN A 18 11.56 -5.56 18.19
CA ASN A 18 10.22 -5.26 17.66
C ASN A 18 9.62 -3.99 18.31
N VAL A 19 10.00 -3.67 19.54
CA VAL A 19 9.63 -2.40 20.18
C VAL A 19 10.38 -1.25 19.52
N GLN A 20 11.70 -1.40 19.35
CA GLN A 20 12.56 -0.37 18.77
C GLN A 20 12.16 0.00 17.34
N SER A 21 11.99 -1.01 16.47
CA SER A 21 11.50 -0.80 15.09
C SER A 21 10.12 -0.15 15.00
N ARG A 22 9.24 -0.37 15.98
CA ARG A 22 7.93 0.32 16.04
C ARG A 22 8.09 1.77 16.48
N LYS A 23 8.98 2.07 17.44
CA LYS A 23 9.30 3.43 17.86
C LYS A 23 9.90 4.23 16.71
N GLU A 24 10.84 3.66 15.97
CA GLU A 24 11.45 4.28 14.78
C GLU A 24 10.39 4.66 13.75
N LYS A 25 9.48 3.74 13.39
CA LYS A 25 8.38 4.04 12.46
C LYS A 25 7.44 5.14 12.93
N ILE A 26 7.22 5.25 14.25
CA ILE A 26 6.40 6.34 14.81
C ILE A 26 7.13 7.68 14.68
N TRP A 27 8.43 7.70 14.98
CA TRP A 27 9.24 8.90 14.80
C TRP A 27 9.32 9.33 13.33
N GLU A 28 9.51 8.39 12.40
CA GLU A 28 9.43 8.65 10.96
C GLU A 28 8.09 9.30 10.58
N LEU A 29 6.98 8.77 11.08
CA LEU A 29 5.66 9.35 10.86
C LEU A 29 5.54 10.76 11.46
N ALA A 30 6.03 10.97 12.69
CA ALA A 30 5.98 12.28 13.34
C ALA A 30 6.74 13.34 12.53
N HIS A 31 7.95 13.01 12.06
CA HIS A 31 8.73 13.90 11.18
C HIS A 31 8.01 14.17 9.85
N LEU A 32 7.41 13.15 9.24
CA LEU A 32 6.62 13.34 8.03
C LEU A 32 5.43 14.28 8.25
N LEU A 33 4.74 14.16 9.39
CA LEU A 33 3.63 15.03 9.75
C LEU A 33 4.09 16.47 10.00
N ILE A 34 5.17 16.67 10.78
CA ILE A 34 5.75 18.00 11.01
C ILE A 34 6.07 18.66 9.67
N ASN A 35 6.81 17.95 8.80
CA ASN A 35 7.16 18.45 7.47
C ASN A 35 5.92 18.77 6.62
N ALA A 36 4.85 17.97 6.74
CA ALA A 36 3.61 18.24 6.02
C ALA A 36 2.94 19.53 6.51
N PHE A 37 2.79 19.70 7.83
CA PHE A 37 2.11 20.86 8.42
C PHE A 37 2.91 22.15 8.33
N GLU A 38 4.25 22.08 8.30
CA GLU A 38 5.12 23.25 8.12
C GLU A 38 5.29 23.66 6.66
N SER A 39 4.83 22.83 5.71
CA SER A 39 4.91 23.16 4.28
C SER A 39 3.88 24.20 3.85
N LEU A 40 4.19 24.95 2.79
CA LEU A 40 3.29 25.94 2.20
C LEU A 40 1.99 25.32 1.67
N ASN A 41 2.06 24.07 1.18
CA ASN A 41 0.94 23.30 0.67
C ASN A 41 0.85 21.93 1.37
N PRO A 42 0.29 21.85 2.58
CA PRO A 42 0.27 20.61 3.36
C PRO A 42 -0.38 19.43 2.64
N LEU A 43 -1.41 19.69 1.82
CA LEU A 43 -2.18 18.66 1.11
C LEU A 43 -1.40 18.00 -0.05
N GLU A 44 -0.31 18.60 -0.53
CA GLU A 44 0.53 17.99 -1.56
C GLU A 44 1.47 16.92 -0.97
N ASN A 45 1.56 16.82 0.35
CA ASN A 45 2.42 15.85 1.00
C ASN A 45 1.91 14.41 0.78
N PRO A 46 2.80 13.43 0.48
CA PRO A 46 2.44 12.02 0.29
C PRO A 46 1.64 11.40 1.43
N VAL A 47 1.76 11.91 2.66
CA VAL A 47 1.00 11.44 3.82
C VAL A 47 -0.52 11.57 3.60
N PHE A 48 -0.96 12.56 2.82
CA PHE A 48 -2.38 12.82 2.56
C PHE A 48 -2.88 12.33 1.19
N GLU A 49 -2.04 11.65 0.41
CA GLU A 49 -2.33 11.21 -0.96
C GLU A 49 -3.64 10.40 -1.09
N PHE A 50 -4.00 9.64 -0.05
CA PHE A 50 -5.20 8.78 -0.01
C PHE A 50 -6.29 9.31 0.94
N CYS A 51 -6.18 10.56 1.38
CA CYS A 51 -7.10 11.19 2.31
C CYS A 51 -8.20 11.96 1.57
N ASN A 52 -9.03 11.23 0.82
CA ASN A 52 -10.06 11.81 -0.06
C ASN A 52 -11.16 12.60 0.69
N ASN A 53 -11.26 12.42 2.00
CA ASN A 53 -12.25 13.10 2.86
C ASN A 53 -11.70 14.39 3.49
N LEU A 54 -10.46 14.81 3.18
CA LEU A 54 -9.90 16.10 3.62
C LEU A 54 -10.42 17.23 2.71
N ASN A 55 -11.73 17.45 2.74
CA ASN A 55 -12.41 18.51 1.99
C ASN A 55 -13.61 19.02 2.80
N ASP A 56 -14.26 20.07 2.30
CA ASP A 56 -15.39 20.70 2.99
C ASP A 56 -16.56 19.73 3.21
N ASP A 57 -16.81 18.81 2.28
CA ASP A 57 -17.84 17.77 2.44
C ASP A 57 -17.52 16.83 3.61
N GLY A 58 -16.27 16.38 3.72
CA GLY A 58 -15.81 15.56 4.83
C GLY A 58 -15.91 16.28 6.19
N VAL A 59 -15.61 17.58 6.23
CA VAL A 59 -15.80 18.41 7.43
C VAL A 59 -17.29 18.51 7.78
N ASN A 60 -18.14 18.77 6.80
CA ASN A 60 -19.59 18.83 7.00
C ASN A 60 -20.16 17.49 7.50
N GLN A 61 -19.70 16.36 6.96
CA GLN A 61 -20.08 15.02 7.45
C GLN A 61 -19.70 14.84 8.92
N LEU A 62 -18.55 15.35 9.36
CA LEU A 62 -18.11 15.28 10.75
C LEU A 62 -19.02 16.10 11.68
N ILE A 63 -19.38 17.32 11.28
CA ILE A 63 -20.31 18.18 12.02
C ILE A 63 -21.70 17.51 12.13
N ILE A 64 -22.23 17.02 11.02
CA ILE A 64 -23.52 16.31 11.00
C ILE A 64 -23.48 15.07 11.89
N ALA A 65 -22.37 14.31 11.87
CA ALA A 65 -22.21 13.14 12.71
C ALA A 65 -22.23 13.49 14.21
N TYR A 66 -21.70 14.65 14.60
CA TYR A 66 -21.73 15.16 15.96
C TYR A 66 -23.17 15.42 16.42
N ASP A 67 -23.97 16.13 15.62
CA ASP A 67 -25.37 16.43 15.93
C ASP A 67 -26.23 15.15 16.04
N ILE A 68 -26.00 14.19 15.14
CA ILE A 68 -26.64 12.88 15.21
C ILE A 68 -26.22 12.15 16.49
N GLY A 69 -24.95 12.26 16.89
CA GLY A 69 -24.41 11.69 18.12
C GLY A 69 -25.13 12.21 19.37
N ILE A 70 -25.34 13.52 19.47
CA ILE A 70 -26.08 14.13 20.60
C ILE A 70 -27.49 13.57 20.68
N LYS A 71 -28.23 13.57 19.55
CA LYS A 71 -29.60 13.04 19.50
C LYS A 71 -29.66 11.58 19.93
N ARG A 72 -28.71 10.75 19.49
CA ARG A 72 -28.63 9.33 19.89
C ARG A 72 -28.36 9.16 21.38
N LEU A 73 -27.47 9.95 21.96
CA LEU A 73 -27.20 9.89 23.40
C LEU A 73 -28.45 10.27 24.21
N GLN A 74 -29.18 11.30 23.79
CA GLN A 74 -30.45 11.68 24.41
C GLN A 74 -31.47 10.55 24.31
N THR A 75 -31.64 9.95 23.13
CA THR A 75 -32.54 8.78 22.94
C THR A 75 -32.15 7.60 23.83
N ILE A 76 -30.86 7.29 23.97
CA ILE A 76 -30.40 6.21 24.85
C ILE A 76 -30.72 6.54 26.31
N ALA A 77 -30.48 7.77 26.76
CA ALA A 77 -30.82 8.20 28.12
C ALA A 77 -32.33 8.11 28.39
N ASN A 78 -33.16 8.56 27.44
CA ASN A 78 -34.62 8.49 27.55
C ASN A 78 -35.14 7.05 27.63
N GLN A 79 -34.51 6.12 26.90
CA GLN A 79 -34.91 4.71 26.86
C GLN A 79 -34.42 3.89 28.05
N GLU A 80 -33.21 4.14 28.55
CA GLU A 80 -32.56 3.25 29.52
C GLU A 80 -32.49 3.82 30.93
N ILE A 81 -32.46 5.15 31.06
CA ILE A 81 -32.33 5.82 32.35
C ILE A 81 -33.69 6.36 32.79
N PHE A 82 -34.31 7.18 31.94
CA PHE A 82 -35.58 7.83 32.28
C PHE A 82 -36.81 6.98 31.98
N LEU A 83 -36.66 5.94 31.14
CA LEU A 83 -37.74 5.03 30.73
C LEU A 83 -38.96 5.77 30.14
N THR A 84 -38.75 6.95 29.54
CA THR A 84 -39.79 7.79 28.95
C THR A 84 -40.14 7.41 27.51
N GLU A 85 -39.24 6.70 26.83
CA GLU A 85 -39.38 6.25 25.45
C GLU A 85 -39.27 4.72 25.35
N SER A 86 -39.87 4.14 24.32
CA SER A 86 -39.77 2.70 24.05
C SER A 86 -38.34 2.31 23.66
N TYR A 87 -37.86 1.19 24.21
CA TYR A 87 -36.53 0.67 23.92
C TYR A 87 -36.35 0.30 22.44
N THR A 88 -35.33 0.87 21.78
CA THR A 88 -34.91 0.47 20.44
C THR A 88 -33.39 0.50 20.27
N THR A 89 -32.88 -0.46 19.52
CA THR A 89 -31.45 -0.63 19.25
C THR A 89 -31.03 -0.14 17.87
N ILE A 90 -32.01 0.21 17.02
CA ILE A 90 -31.77 0.58 15.62
C ILE A 90 -30.92 1.85 15.56
N GLY A 91 -29.87 1.83 14.72
CA GLY A 91 -29.02 3.00 14.49
C GLY A 91 -28.00 3.30 15.58
N ARG A 92 -27.99 2.60 16.73
CA ARG A 92 -27.02 2.85 17.82
C ARG A 92 -25.55 2.67 17.42
N ARG A 93 -25.27 1.79 16.46
CA ARG A 93 -23.92 1.52 15.92
C ARG A 93 -23.64 2.17 14.57
N ALA A 94 -24.57 2.98 14.06
CA ALA A 94 -24.37 3.64 12.77
C ALA A 94 -23.20 4.63 12.86
N ARG A 95 -22.26 4.53 11.93
CA ARG A 95 -21.00 5.27 12.01
C ARG A 95 -21.14 6.73 11.57
N ASN A 96 -22.09 7.05 10.68
CA ASN A 96 -22.36 8.38 10.10
C ASN A 96 -21.19 9.06 9.37
N ILE A 97 -20.01 8.46 9.37
CA ILE A 97 -18.83 8.93 8.66
C ILE A 97 -18.26 7.81 7.79
N THR A 98 -17.65 8.21 6.68
CA THR A 98 -16.99 7.30 5.76
C THR A 98 -15.77 6.68 6.42
N ARG A 99 -15.74 5.35 6.51
CA ARG A 99 -14.56 4.62 6.99
C ARG A 99 -13.67 4.28 5.81
N VAL A 100 -12.42 4.70 5.87
CA VAL A 100 -11.35 4.23 4.99
C VAL A 100 -10.51 3.22 5.75
N THR A 101 -10.35 2.03 5.21
CA THR A 101 -9.52 0.97 5.80
C THR A 101 -8.16 0.86 5.10
N VAL A 102 -7.20 0.18 5.73
CA VAL A 102 -5.90 -0.14 5.10
C VAL A 102 -6.09 -0.94 3.81
N ALA A 103 -7.11 -1.80 3.75
CA ALA A 103 -7.44 -2.55 2.53
C ALA A 103 -7.89 -1.61 1.40
N ASP A 104 -8.71 -0.61 1.72
CA ASP A 104 -9.14 0.41 0.75
C ASP A 104 -7.95 1.23 0.27
N ILE A 105 -7.05 1.64 1.17
CA ILE A 105 -5.80 2.34 0.82
C ILE A 105 -4.93 1.49 -0.12
N ASN A 106 -4.79 0.20 0.17
CA ASN A 106 -4.03 -0.71 -0.68
C ASN A 106 -4.68 -0.89 -2.06
N LYS A 107 -6.02 -0.86 -2.13
CA LYS A 107 -6.76 -0.89 -3.39
C LYS A 107 -6.52 0.37 -4.20
N MET A 108 -6.66 1.56 -3.59
CA MET A 108 -6.38 2.85 -4.23
C MET A 108 -4.94 2.93 -4.75
N LYS A 109 -3.95 2.45 -3.97
CA LYS A 109 -2.54 2.36 -4.41
C LYS A 109 -2.36 1.49 -5.65
N LYS A 110 -3.07 0.36 -5.75
CA LYS A 110 -3.00 -0.53 -6.90
C LYS A 110 -3.62 0.10 -8.14
N GLU A 111 -4.78 0.73 -8.00
CA GLU A 111 -5.49 1.42 -9.07
C GLU A 111 -4.61 2.54 -9.67
N LYS A 112 -4.04 3.39 -8.82
CA LYS A 112 -3.10 4.44 -9.25
C LYS A 112 -1.89 3.89 -10.01
N LYS A 113 -1.36 2.75 -9.60
CA LYS A 113 -0.24 2.08 -10.30
C LYS A 113 -0.62 1.57 -11.69
N ILE A 114 -1.87 1.15 -11.88
CA ILE A 114 -2.40 0.70 -13.17
C ILE A 114 -2.57 1.91 -14.10
N GLU A 115 -3.15 3.00 -13.61
CA GLU A 115 -3.31 4.26 -14.36
C GLU A 115 -1.98 4.78 -14.89
N ILE A 116 -0.94 4.84 -14.04
CA ILE A 116 0.41 5.25 -14.44
C ILE A 116 0.99 4.35 -15.55
N ARG A 117 0.67 3.06 -15.56
CA ARG A 117 1.13 2.14 -16.61
C ARG A 117 0.41 2.40 -17.93
N GLU A 118 -0.90 2.59 -17.89
CA GLU A 118 -1.72 2.89 -19.07
C GLU A 118 -1.33 4.24 -19.71
N GLU A 119 -1.02 5.26 -18.90
CA GLU A 119 -0.53 6.54 -19.42
C GLU A 119 0.81 6.39 -20.14
N LYS A 120 1.76 5.65 -19.55
CA LYS A 120 3.06 5.35 -20.18
C LYS A 120 2.92 4.56 -21.48
N GLU A 121 1.95 3.67 -21.57
CA GLU A 121 1.65 2.93 -22.80
C GLU A 121 1.04 3.83 -23.88
N LYS A 122 0.14 4.75 -23.51
CA LYS A 122 -0.42 5.76 -24.43
C LYS A 122 0.64 6.73 -24.94
N GLU A 123 1.61 7.10 -24.10
CA GLU A 123 2.75 7.93 -24.48
C GLU A 123 3.68 7.20 -25.48
N LYS A 124 4.03 5.94 -25.21
CA LYS A 124 4.81 5.09 -26.12
C LYS A 124 4.10 4.80 -27.44
N GLY A 125 2.77 4.70 -27.43
CA GLY A 125 1.95 4.48 -28.62
C GLY A 125 1.87 5.66 -29.60
N ARG A 126 2.33 6.86 -29.19
CA ARG A 126 2.42 8.06 -30.06
C ARG A 126 3.75 8.17 -30.82
N GLY A 127 4.73 7.33 -30.49
CA GLY A 127 6.03 7.25 -31.16
C GLY A 127 6.03 6.34 -32.39
N GLY A 128 5.74 6.91 -33.57
CA GLY A 128 6.30 6.45 -34.84
C GLY A 128 5.78 5.13 -35.44
N ARG A 129 4.64 5.20 -36.15
CA ARG A 129 4.39 4.31 -37.30
C ARG A 129 5.27 4.75 -38.47
N GLY A 130 6.58 4.53 -38.35
CA GLY A 130 7.52 4.59 -39.46
C GLY A 130 7.29 3.41 -40.40
N ARG A 131 6.40 3.58 -41.38
CA ARG A 131 6.29 2.68 -42.53
C ARG A 131 7.56 2.81 -43.36
N GLY A 132 8.49 1.87 -43.18
CA GLY A 132 9.68 1.73 -44.02
C GLY A 132 9.96 0.27 -44.32
N ARG A 133 9.10 -0.39 -45.10
CA ARG A 133 9.42 -1.68 -45.70
C ARG A 133 10.49 -1.47 -46.76
N GLY A 134 11.76 -1.49 -46.34
CA GLY A 134 12.90 -1.60 -47.24
C GLY A 134 12.84 -2.92 -47.99
N ARG A 135 12.34 -2.90 -49.23
CA ARG A 135 12.48 -3.99 -50.20
C ARG A 135 13.95 -4.04 -50.66
N GLY A 136 14.81 -4.68 -49.87
CA GLY A 136 16.15 -5.07 -50.30
C GLY A 136 16.09 -6.32 -51.18
N ARG A 137 15.98 -6.14 -52.49
CA ARG A 137 16.31 -7.18 -53.48
C ARG A 137 17.84 -7.27 -53.57
N GLY A 138 18.41 -8.41 -53.23
CA GLY A 138 19.84 -8.69 -53.42
C GLY A 138 20.09 -10.19 -53.53
N ARG A 139 20.27 -10.67 -54.76
CA ARG A 139 20.60 -12.05 -55.12
C ARG A 139 22.02 -12.38 -54.65
N GLY A 140 22.21 -13.54 -54.03
CA GLY A 140 23.55 -14.09 -53.76
C GLY A 140 23.48 -15.60 -53.61
N ARG A 141 23.69 -16.32 -54.72
CA ARG A 141 23.89 -17.77 -54.74
C ARG A 141 25.26 -18.07 -54.13
N GLY A 142 25.31 -18.92 -53.11
CA GLY A 142 26.56 -19.47 -52.58
C GLY A 142 26.35 -20.90 -52.13
N ARG A 143 26.60 -21.85 -53.03
CA ARG A 143 26.72 -23.27 -52.71
C ARG A 143 28.05 -23.47 -51.97
N GLY A 144 28.00 -24.05 -50.78
CA GLY A 144 29.19 -24.49 -50.05
C GLY A 144 28.89 -25.76 -49.27
N ARG A 145 29.19 -26.90 -49.89
CA ARG A 145 29.23 -28.22 -49.24
C ARG A 145 30.44 -28.27 -48.30
N GLY A 146 30.26 -28.75 -47.07
CA GLY A 146 31.35 -29.11 -46.18
C GLY A 146 30.88 -30.14 -45.17
N ARG A 147 31.37 -31.37 -45.31
CA ARG A 147 31.13 -32.55 -44.46
C ARG A 147 32.25 -32.68 -43.42
N GLY A 148 31.94 -33.26 -42.27
CA GLY A 148 32.86 -33.83 -41.26
C GLY A 148 32.29 -33.55 -39.86
N ARG A 149 31.77 -34.47 -39.03
CA ARG A 149 32.01 -35.89 -38.67
C ARG A 149 33.21 -36.14 -37.74
N GLY A 150 32.90 -36.44 -36.46
CA GLY A 150 33.73 -37.01 -35.36
C GLY A 150 33.24 -36.44 -34.00
N LYS A 151 32.46 -37.11 -33.13
CA LYS A 151 32.74 -38.25 -32.19
C LYS A 151 33.99 -37.99 -31.32
N GLU A 152 34.07 -38.14 -30.00
CA GLU A 152 33.31 -38.75 -28.86
C GLU A 152 33.70 -37.95 -27.59
N GLU A 153 32.81 -37.65 -26.64
CA GLU A 153 32.61 -38.36 -25.34
C GLU A 153 33.88 -38.79 -24.58
N GLU A 154 34.12 -38.18 -23.40
CA GLU A 154 34.09 -38.83 -22.07
C GLU A 154 34.44 -37.79 -20.98
N THR A 155 33.57 -37.60 -19.96
CA THR A 155 33.73 -37.95 -18.52
C THR A 155 35.01 -37.37 -17.88
N ASN A 156 35.05 -36.81 -16.68
CA ASN A 156 34.44 -37.10 -15.38
C ASN A 156 35.03 -35.99 -14.45
N MET A 157 34.37 -35.38 -13.46
CA MET A 157 34.41 -35.82 -12.06
C MET A 157 33.99 -34.67 -11.11
N LEU A 158 33.11 -35.02 -10.16
CA LEU A 158 33.00 -34.54 -8.77
C LEU A 158 32.39 -33.16 -8.41
N SER A 159 31.08 -33.22 -8.05
CA SER A 159 30.51 -33.07 -6.69
C SER A 159 31.50 -33.09 -5.50
N ASP A 160 31.30 -32.53 -4.30
CA ASP A 160 30.20 -31.91 -3.55
C ASP A 160 30.85 -31.13 -2.38
N ASP A 161 30.08 -30.20 -1.80
CA ASP A 161 29.95 -29.83 -0.38
C ASP A 161 31.15 -29.98 0.59
N ASP A 162 31.44 -28.89 1.32
CA ASP A 162 31.62 -28.96 2.77
C ASP A 162 31.21 -27.63 3.43
N ASP A 163 30.08 -27.70 4.14
CA ASP A 163 29.63 -26.78 5.17
C ASP A 163 30.55 -26.87 6.39
N GLU A 164 31.20 -25.78 6.79
CA GLU A 164 31.81 -25.69 8.12
C GLU A 164 31.00 -24.74 9.01
N ALA A 165 30.04 -25.34 9.74
CA ALA A 165 29.47 -24.77 10.94
C ALA A 165 30.49 -24.86 12.07
N THR A 166 30.81 -23.73 12.70
CA THR A 166 31.47 -23.72 14.02
C THR A 166 30.55 -23.01 15.02
N ASP A 167 30.05 -23.79 15.98
CA ASP A 167 29.42 -23.35 17.22
C ASP A 167 30.09 -24.12 18.36
N THR A 168 30.78 -23.40 19.24
CA THR A 168 31.01 -23.72 20.66
C THR A 168 31.42 -22.44 21.37
#